data_AF-A0A2V9YXH7-F1
#
_entry.id   AF-A0A2V9YXH7-F1
#
_cell.length_a   1.000
_cell.length_b   1.000
_cell.length_c   1.000
_cell.angle_alpha   90.00
_cell.angle_beta   90.00
_cell.angle_gamma   90.00
#
_symmetry.space_group_name_H-M   'P 1'
#
loop_
_entity.id
_entity.type
_entity.pdbx_description
1 polymer ?
#
loop_
_entity_poly.entity_id
_entity_poly.type
_entity_poly.pdbx_seq_one_letter_code
_entity_poly.pdbx_strand_id
1 'polypeptide(L)'
;EILNANPYAYLDDAPLEERRARAVEMRRVLPESVLEEVGKLDPAAIAQVREEAWPDVRDADELADALQTLVALPESCGTAALGCALPEWKLFFDNLRSQHRALRAQVNGAAFWLSAEKLNSFRAVYPEAALDDTPPAISFAEITHDDAVLSLVTGWTMHSGPLTASQLAQRLSLPTAEIEKTLIRLEASGAILRGKFAGQTEEIEFCDRRLLARIHRLTLGTLRKQIEPVTAAQYMRWLLRWQHVAPGMQLPASERGMLEILRQLQGFEVPASAWEREVLARRIMSYDPKILDQLSLSGAIGWGRLSPHPATLEDSNDGRRRVIPTSVAPITFFVREESDWMLPSRSSEDEISGRGLSPVAREVLEFLRRHGASFFADMVRGTGKLKAEVETGLWELVAAGLITADGFDNLRALINPKRRGGEAGHRTSRPRHSTGRWALLHRAAAPASEMAREKSLEATCNMLLQRYGVIFREVLAREALLPKWRELLQAFRRLEARGEVRGGRFISGFIGEQFALPIAVESLRAMRKSEPSGETVTVSAADPLNLVGIIVPGERVPAISGRFVSFRDGAAVESESSSLQLMAAVR
;
A
#
# COMPACT_ATOMS: atom_id res chain seq x y z
N GLU A 1 31.17 13.10 -41.39
CA GLU A 1 30.66 13.54 -40.08
C GLU A 1 29.32 14.23 -40.26
N ILE A 2 28.24 13.59 -39.80
CA ILE A 2 27.14 14.14 -39.01
C ILE A 2 26.60 12.91 -38.26
N LEU A 3 26.86 12.89 -36.95
CA LEU A 3 26.26 11.98 -35.99
C LEU A 3 24.76 12.26 -35.94
N ASN A 4 23.93 11.27 -36.28
CA ASN A 4 22.54 11.25 -35.82
C ASN A 4 22.42 10.22 -34.70
N ALA A 5 22.14 10.76 -33.52
CA ALA A 5 22.09 10.12 -32.23
C ALA A 5 20.90 9.15 -32.06
N ASN A 6 21.01 8.31 -31.02
CA ASN A 6 20.06 7.30 -30.53
C ASN A 6 18.57 7.70 -30.58
N PRO A 7 17.68 6.79 -31.01
CA PRO A 7 16.25 6.92 -30.76
C PRO A 7 15.91 6.48 -29.33
N TYR A 8 15.93 7.44 -28.41
CA TYR A 8 14.91 7.52 -27.37
C TYR A 8 13.56 7.70 -28.09
N ALA A 9 12.76 6.64 -28.15
CA ALA A 9 11.43 6.71 -28.73
C ALA A 9 10.47 5.84 -27.92
N TYR A 10 9.73 6.54 -27.05
CA TYR A 10 8.43 6.20 -26.47
C TYR A 10 8.36 5.11 -25.40
N LEU A 11 8.26 5.54 -24.13
CA LEU A 11 7.16 5.20 -23.19
C LEU A 11 7.32 5.86 -21.79
N ASP A 12 7.83 7.10 -21.68
CA ASP A 12 7.74 7.86 -20.41
C ASP A 12 7.88 9.38 -20.63
N ASP A 13 6.84 10.16 -20.29
CA ASP A 13 6.72 11.62 -20.54
C ASP A 13 7.39 12.49 -19.44
N ALA A 14 8.24 11.92 -18.59
CA ALA A 14 8.90 12.66 -17.51
C ALA A 14 10.12 13.49 -17.98
N PRO A 15 10.31 14.73 -17.47
CA PRO A 15 11.48 15.59 -17.74
C PRO A 15 12.83 14.91 -17.42
N LEU A 16 13.89 15.30 -18.15
CA LEU A 16 15.24 14.70 -18.05
C LEU A 16 15.86 14.72 -16.64
N GLU A 17 15.47 15.69 -15.81
CA GLU A 17 15.93 15.86 -14.43
C GLU A 17 15.29 14.83 -13.48
N GLU A 18 14.01 14.49 -13.69
CA GLU A 18 13.30 13.41 -12.97
C GLU A 18 13.86 12.03 -13.33
N ARG A 19 14.33 11.84 -14.56
CA ARG A 19 14.98 10.57 -14.98
C ARG A 19 16.31 10.36 -14.26
N ARG A 20 17.10 11.43 -14.05
CA ARG A 20 18.35 11.38 -13.27
C ARG A 20 18.09 11.17 -11.78
N ALA A 21 17.05 11.77 -11.22
CA ALA A 21 16.65 11.55 -9.83
C ALA A 21 16.14 10.11 -9.60
N ARG A 22 15.29 9.57 -10.48
CA ARG A 22 14.80 8.18 -10.41
C ARG A 22 15.92 7.13 -10.55
N ALA A 23 16.92 7.38 -11.39
CA ALA A 23 18.10 6.52 -11.51
C ALA A 23 18.98 6.51 -10.24
N VAL A 24 18.95 7.60 -9.45
CA VAL A 24 19.69 7.72 -8.19
C VAL A 24 18.87 7.24 -6.98
N GLU A 25 17.53 7.34 -6.99
CA GLU A 25 16.66 6.81 -5.92
C GLU A 25 16.59 5.27 -5.92
N MET A 26 16.70 4.62 -7.09
CA MET A 26 16.76 3.15 -7.18
C MET A 26 18.05 2.54 -6.57
N ARG A 27 19.04 3.36 -6.18
CA ARG A 27 20.24 2.89 -5.44
C ARG A 27 19.99 2.63 -3.95
N ARG A 28 18.80 2.94 -3.43
CA ARG A 28 18.39 2.46 -2.11
C ARG A 28 17.76 1.08 -2.25
N VAL A 29 18.67 0.10 -2.28
CA VAL A 29 18.52 -1.27 -1.78
C VAL A 29 17.16 -1.48 -1.09
N LEU A 30 16.24 -2.17 -1.77
CA LEU A 30 15.24 -2.97 -1.06
C LEU A 30 16.03 -3.80 -0.04
N PRO A 31 15.73 -3.72 1.28
CA PRO A 31 16.46 -4.49 2.26
C PRO A 31 16.52 -5.96 1.82
N GLU A 32 17.67 -6.63 1.95
CA GLU A 32 17.81 -8.04 1.55
C GLU A 32 16.75 -8.93 2.21
N SER A 33 16.30 -8.58 3.42
CA SER A 33 15.17 -9.23 4.10
C SER A 33 13.82 -9.10 3.38
N VAL A 34 13.61 -8.03 2.61
CA VAL A 34 12.42 -7.83 1.78
C VAL A 34 12.51 -8.62 0.48
N LEU A 35 13.71 -8.84 -0.07
CA LEU A 35 13.94 -9.69 -1.25
C LEU A 35 13.82 -11.19 -0.92
N GLU A 36 14.19 -11.62 0.28
CA GLU A 36 14.03 -13.01 0.73
C GLU A 36 12.57 -13.40 1.02
N GLU A 37 11.72 -12.45 1.40
CA GLU A 37 10.29 -12.67 1.69
C GLU A 37 9.33 -12.29 0.54
N VAL A 38 9.82 -11.76 -0.60
CA VAL A 38 8.98 -11.60 -1.80
C VAL A 38 8.48 -12.98 -2.17
N GLY A 39 7.16 -13.19 -2.02
CA GLY A 39 6.51 -14.48 -2.18
C GLY A 39 7.08 -15.24 -3.37
N LYS A 40 7.69 -16.40 -3.10
CA LYS A 40 8.32 -17.29 -4.08
C LYS A 40 7.50 -17.27 -5.37
N LEU A 41 8.14 -16.86 -6.48
CA LEU A 41 7.49 -16.83 -7.77
C LEU A 41 6.98 -18.23 -8.10
N ASP A 42 5.82 -18.32 -8.74
CA ASP A 42 5.25 -19.61 -9.12
C ASP A 42 6.16 -20.30 -10.14
N PRO A 43 6.71 -21.49 -9.86
CA PRO A 43 7.55 -22.22 -10.80
C PRO A 43 6.87 -22.46 -12.15
N ALA A 44 5.54 -22.63 -12.16
CA ALA A 44 4.77 -22.78 -13.40
C ALA A 44 4.75 -21.47 -14.21
N ALA A 45 4.66 -20.32 -13.54
CA ALA A 45 4.73 -19.01 -14.20
C ALA A 45 6.14 -18.74 -14.76
N ILE A 46 7.19 -19.16 -14.06
CA ILE A 46 8.58 -19.07 -14.57
C ILE A 46 8.72 -19.93 -15.83
N ALA A 47 8.26 -21.19 -15.79
CA ALA A 47 8.33 -22.11 -16.92
C ALA A 47 7.56 -21.55 -18.14
N GLN A 48 6.33 -21.09 -17.93
CA GLN A 48 5.51 -20.50 -18.98
C GLN A 48 6.18 -19.28 -19.63
N VAL A 49 6.74 -18.36 -18.83
CA VAL A 49 7.40 -17.17 -19.41
C VAL A 49 8.68 -17.54 -20.13
N ARG A 50 9.44 -18.52 -19.65
CA ARG A 50 10.63 -19.02 -20.36
C ARG A 50 10.26 -19.58 -21.73
N GLU A 51 9.22 -20.40 -21.80
CA GLU A 51 8.70 -20.95 -23.04
C GLU A 51 8.21 -19.84 -24.00
N GLU A 52 7.40 -18.89 -23.50
CA GLU A 52 6.86 -17.78 -24.29
C GLU A 52 7.90 -16.71 -24.69
N ALA A 53 9.01 -16.60 -23.95
CA ALA A 53 10.08 -15.66 -24.24
C ALA A 53 11.10 -16.22 -25.22
N TRP A 54 11.20 -17.55 -25.30
CA TRP A 54 12.09 -18.21 -26.23
C TRP A 54 11.62 -17.97 -27.68
N PRO A 55 12.54 -17.74 -28.64
CA PRO A 55 12.16 -17.55 -30.03
C PRO A 55 11.38 -18.75 -30.60
N ASP A 56 10.18 -18.51 -31.10
CA ASP A 56 9.38 -19.47 -31.88
C ASP A 56 9.71 -19.31 -33.36
N VAL A 57 10.77 -19.98 -33.82
CA VAL A 57 11.31 -19.86 -35.18
C VAL A 57 10.59 -20.80 -36.13
N ARG A 58 9.93 -20.23 -37.14
CA ARG A 58 9.09 -20.93 -38.13
C ARG A 58 9.68 -20.97 -39.53
N ASP A 59 10.68 -20.13 -39.79
CA ASP A 59 11.40 -20.10 -41.06
C ASP A 59 12.88 -19.68 -40.89
N ALA A 60 13.59 -19.61 -42.02
CA ALA A 60 15.01 -19.25 -42.05
C ALA A 60 15.28 -17.78 -41.69
N ASP A 61 14.35 -16.86 -41.98
CA ASP A 61 14.55 -15.44 -41.69
C ASP A 61 14.37 -15.16 -40.19
N GLU A 62 13.37 -15.78 -39.56
CA GLU A 62 13.19 -15.72 -38.10
C GLU A 62 14.39 -16.35 -37.34
N LEU A 63 15.00 -17.41 -37.89
CA LEU A 63 16.23 -17.96 -37.32
C LEU A 63 17.39 -16.97 -37.42
N ALA A 64 17.52 -16.28 -38.55
CA ALA A 64 18.55 -15.27 -38.74
C ALA A 64 18.40 -14.14 -37.71
N ASP A 65 17.18 -13.64 -37.48
CA ASP A 65 16.88 -12.62 -36.48
C ASP A 65 17.16 -13.09 -35.04
N ALA A 66 16.86 -14.35 -34.72
CA ALA A 66 17.22 -14.93 -33.43
C ALA A 66 18.75 -14.98 -33.23
N LEU A 67 19.51 -15.36 -34.27
CA LEU A 67 20.97 -15.37 -34.24
C LEU A 67 21.58 -13.96 -34.14
N GLN A 68 20.92 -12.94 -34.70
CA GLN A 68 21.33 -11.54 -34.50
C GLN A 68 21.24 -11.12 -33.05
N THR A 69 20.18 -11.55 -32.36
CA THR A 69 19.96 -11.20 -30.95
C THR A 69 20.88 -12.00 -30.03
N LEU A 70 20.97 -13.32 -30.24
CA LEU A 70 21.75 -14.21 -29.39
C LEU A 70 23.25 -14.14 -29.62
N VAL A 71 23.73 -13.62 -30.77
CA VAL A 71 25.14 -13.50 -31.19
C VAL A 71 25.84 -14.85 -31.40
N ALA A 72 25.76 -15.75 -30.42
CA ALA A 72 26.31 -17.11 -30.45
C ALA A 72 25.29 -18.08 -29.84
N LEU A 73 24.84 -19.06 -30.63
CA LEU A 73 23.93 -20.12 -30.18
C LEU A 73 24.67 -21.47 -30.15
N PRO A 74 24.89 -22.09 -28.98
CA PRO A 74 25.49 -23.43 -28.90
C PRO A 74 24.59 -24.48 -29.56
N GLU A 75 25.17 -25.34 -30.40
CA GLU A 75 24.46 -26.46 -31.05
C GLU A 75 23.87 -27.44 -30.01
N SER A 76 24.52 -27.55 -28.84
CA SER A 76 24.07 -28.36 -27.70
C SER A 76 22.82 -27.82 -26.99
N CYS A 77 22.53 -26.52 -27.08
CA CYS A 77 21.28 -25.96 -26.54
C CYS A 77 20.04 -26.47 -27.27
N GLY A 78 20.24 -27.08 -28.44
CA GLY A 78 19.22 -27.80 -29.18
C GLY A 78 18.84 -29.18 -28.62
N THR A 79 19.23 -29.58 -27.41
CA THR A 79 18.86 -30.92 -26.92
C THR A 79 18.32 -31.06 -25.49
N ALA A 80 18.45 -30.10 -24.54
CA ALA A 80 18.13 -30.50 -23.15
C ALA A 80 17.74 -29.47 -22.06
N ALA A 81 17.57 -28.14 -22.26
CA ALA A 81 17.29 -27.30 -21.07
C ALA A 81 16.37 -26.07 -21.23
N LEU A 82 16.02 -25.67 -22.45
CA LEU A 82 15.19 -24.48 -22.73
C LEU A 82 14.13 -24.71 -23.81
N GLY A 83 13.82 -25.97 -24.15
CA GLY A 83 12.83 -26.28 -25.18
C GLY A 83 13.31 -26.16 -26.63
N CYS A 84 14.63 -26.23 -26.89
CA CYS A 84 15.19 -26.46 -28.22
C CYS A 84 15.85 -27.84 -28.27
N ALA A 85 15.80 -28.62 -29.35
CA ALA A 85 15.52 -28.30 -30.75
C ALA A 85 14.47 -29.22 -31.35
N LEU A 86 13.61 -28.63 -32.16
CA LEU A 86 13.02 -29.34 -33.28
C LEU A 86 14.14 -29.57 -34.32
N PRO A 87 14.28 -30.76 -34.92
CA PRO A 87 15.14 -31.00 -36.09
C PRO A 87 15.00 -29.96 -37.21
N GLU A 88 13.89 -29.23 -37.21
CA GLU A 88 13.49 -28.17 -38.13
C GLU A 88 14.46 -26.97 -38.16
N TRP A 89 15.01 -26.54 -37.02
CA TRP A 89 15.94 -25.40 -37.00
C TRP A 89 17.22 -25.68 -37.78
N LYS A 90 17.64 -26.95 -37.83
CA LYS A 90 18.82 -27.36 -38.60
C LYS A 90 18.59 -27.18 -40.10
N LEU A 91 17.39 -27.47 -40.60
CA LEU A 91 17.03 -27.25 -42.02
C LEU A 91 17.08 -25.76 -42.37
N PHE A 92 16.55 -24.90 -41.48
CA PHE A 92 16.62 -23.45 -41.63
C PHE A 92 18.06 -22.93 -41.59
N PHE A 93 18.88 -23.45 -40.67
CA PHE A 93 20.29 -23.11 -40.56
C PHE A 93 21.08 -23.53 -41.81
N ASP A 94 20.88 -24.75 -42.30
CA ASP A 94 21.56 -25.24 -43.51
C ASP A 94 21.17 -24.41 -44.74
N ASN A 95 19.91 -23.96 -44.84
CA ASN A 95 19.47 -23.02 -45.86
C ASN A 95 20.21 -21.67 -45.74
N LEU A 96 20.25 -21.05 -44.56
CA LEU A 96 20.98 -19.81 -44.32
C LEU A 96 22.49 -19.94 -44.62
N ARG A 97 23.08 -21.08 -44.24
CA ARG A 97 24.48 -21.40 -44.49
C ARG A 97 24.77 -21.50 -46.00
N SER A 98 23.88 -22.13 -46.77
CA SER A 98 24.00 -22.20 -48.23
C SER A 98 23.92 -20.82 -48.91
N GLN A 99 23.23 -19.88 -48.28
CA GLN A 99 23.12 -18.49 -48.72
C GLN A 99 24.24 -17.58 -48.17
N HIS A 100 25.22 -18.14 -47.44
CA HIS A 100 26.28 -17.41 -46.74
C HIS A 100 25.78 -16.37 -45.71
N ARG A 101 24.57 -16.55 -45.16
CA ARG A 101 23.97 -15.68 -44.15
C ARG A 101 24.21 -16.16 -42.70
N ALA A 102 24.54 -17.42 -42.52
CA ALA A 102 24.90 -18.00 -41.23
C ALA A 102 26.22 -18.77 -41.31
N LEU A 103 26.94 -18.86 -40.19
CA LEU A 103 28.22 -19.55 -40.08
C LEU A 103 28.18 -20.51 -38.90
N ARG A 104 28.96 -21.59 -39.00
CA ARG A 104 29.24 -22.51 -37.89
C ARG A 104 30.68 -22.33 -37.42
N ALA A 105 30.86 -22.25 -36.11
CA ALA A 105 32.15 -22.08 -35.47
C ALA A 105 32.37 -23.12 -34.37
N GLN A 106 33.63 -23.49 -34.14
CA GLN A 106 34.07 -24.37 -33.06
C GLN A 106 34.88 -23.56 -32.04
N VAL A 107 34.50 -23.67 -30.76
CA VAL A 107 35.19 -23.06 -29.64
C VAL A 107 35.35 -24.09 -28.54
N ASN A 108 36.58 -24.41 -28.15
CA ASN A 108 36.89 -25.34 -27.04
C ASN A 108 36.13 -26.70 -27.13
N GLY A 109 35.89 -27.19 -28.34
CA GLY A 109 35.16 -28.44 -28.59
C GLY A 109 33.63 -28.33 -28.60
N ALA A 110 33.08 -27.12 -28.43
CA ALA A 110 31.66 -26.82 -28.59
C ALA A 110 31.39 -26.11 -29.93
N ALA A 111 30.34 -26.53 -30.62
CA ALA A 111 29.90 -25.94 -31.88
C ALA A 111 28.88 -24.82 -31.62
N PHE A 112 29.00 -23.71 -32.35
CA PHE A 112 28.12 -22.56 -32.27
C PHE A 112 27.59 -22.17 -33.65
N TRP A 113 26.33 -21.74 -33.69
CA TRP A 113 25.69 -21.08 -34.81
C TRP A 113 25.69 -19.57 -34.58
N LEU A 114 26.01 -18.81 -35.63
CA LEU A 114 25.99 -17.35 -35.60
C LEU A 114 25.52 -16.80 -36.94
N SER A 115 24.95 -15.59 -36.92
CA SER A 115 24.73 -14.81 -38.13
C SER A 115 26.06 -14.33 -38.70
N ALA A 116 26.20 -14.31 -40.02
CA ALA A 116 27.39 -13.76 -40.68
C ALA A 116 27.64 -12.29 -40.30
N GLU A 117 26.59 -11.53 -39.97
CA GLU A 117 26.71 -10.12 -39.56
C GLU A 117 27.25 -9.94 -38.13
N LYS A 118 27.12 -10.97 -37.29
CA LYS A 118 27.65 -10.98 -35.91
C LYS A 118 29.05 -11.57 -35.82
N LEU A 119 29.71 -11.85 -36.94
CA LEU A 119 31.03 -12.46 -36.96
C LEU A 119 32.08 -11.63 -36.20
N ASN A 120 32.09 -10.30 -36.33
CA ASN A 120 33.05 -9.46 -35.60
C ASN A 120 32.82 -9.52 -34.09
N SER A 121 31.56 -9.49 -33.64
CA SER A 121 31.21 -9.67 -32.23
C SER A 121 31.62 -11.06 -31.74
N PHE A 122 31.35 -12.10 -32.52
CA PHE A 122 31.74 -13.47 -32.17
C PHE A 122 33.25 -13.64 -32.05
N ARG A 123 34.04 -13.12 -33.00
CA ARG A 123 35.52 -13.18 -32.95
C ARG A 123 36.09 -12.33 -31.82
N ALA A 124 35.44 -11.21 -31.48
CA ALA A 124 35.84 -10.41 -30.34
C ALA A 124 35.63 -11.17 -29.02
N VAL A 125 34.59 -12.00 -28.90
CA VAL A 125 34.35 -12.87 -27.72
C VAL A 125 35.23 -14.12 -27.74
N TYR A 126 35.40 -14.75 -28.91
CA TYR A 126 36.15 -16.00 -29.09
C TYR A 126 37.25 -15.84 -30.15
N PRO A 127 38.41 -15.26 -29.77
CA PRO A 127 39.50 -15.01 -30.73
C PRO A 127 40.06 -16.30 -31.35
N GLU A 128 40.07 -17.39 -30.58
CA GLU A 128 40.62 -18.70 -30.96
C GLU A 128 39.61 -19.60 -31.70
N ALA A 129 38.44 -19.06 -32.08
CA ALA A 129 37.41 -19.85 -32.72
C ALA A 129 37.79 -20.28 -34.14
N ALA A 130 37.61 -21.56 -34.46
CA ALA A 130 37.76 -22.07 -35.82
C ALA A 130 36.41 -22.00 -36.56
N LEU A 131 36.39 -21.39 -37.74
CA LEU A 131 35.20 -21.34 -38.59
C LEU A 131 35.17 -22.56 -39.52
N ASP A 132 34.01 -23.20 -39.65
CA ASP A 132 33.82 -24.30 -40.58
C ASP A 132 33.66 -23.80 -42.04
N ASP A 133 33.27 -22.54 -42.21
CA ASP A 133 32.94 -21.91 -43.49
C ASP A 133 33.78 -20.66 -43.74
N THR A 134 34.04 -20.34 -45.02
CA THR A 134 34.65 -19.06 -45.38
C THR A 134 33.65 -17.91 -45.18
N PRO A 135 33.98 -16.91 -44.35
CA PRO A 135 33.08 -15.82 -44.06
C PRO A 135 32.88 -14.93 -45.29
N PRO A 136 31.68 -14.36 -45.49
CA PRO A 136 31.45 -13.38 -46.55
C PRO A 136 32.29 -12.12 -46.27
N ALA A 137 32.77 -11.47 -47.33
CA ALA A 137 33.60 -10.26 -47.26
C ALA A 137 32.76 -9.03 -46.89
N ILE A 138 32.25 -8.99 -45.66
CA ILE A 138 31.42 -7.90 -45.14
C ILE A 138 32.24 -7.12 -44.11
N SER A 139 32.42 -5.83 -44.35
CA SER A 139 33.12 -4.92 -43.44
C SER A 139 32.13 -4.39 -42.41
N PHE A 140 32.32 -4.76 -41.14
CA PHE A 140 31.58 -4.21 -40.01
C PHE A 140 32.53 -3.44 -39.09
N ALA A 141 31.97 -2.56 -38.26
CA ALA A 141 32.74 -1.83 -37.26
C ALA A 141 33.51 -2.78 -36.32
N GLU A 142 34.71 -2.38 -35.90
CA GLU A 142 35.42 -3.06 -34.84
C GLU A 142 34.66 -2.89 -33.53
N ILE A 143 34.44 -3.99 -32.82
CA ILE A 143 33.78 -4.01 -31.51
C ILE A 143 34.79 -4.49 -30.48
N THR A 144 34.78 -3.87 -29.31
CA THR A 144 35.64 -4.30 -28.20
C THR A 144 35.15 -5.64 -27.65
N HIS A 145 36.06 -6.42 -27.06
CA HIS A 145 35.71 -7.66 -26.37
C HIS A 145 34.60 -7.43 -25.32
N ASP A 146 34.78 -6.46 -24.43
CA ASP A 146 33.81 -6.15 -23.37
C ASP A 146 32.41 -5.77 -23.90
N ASP A 147 32.31 -5.06 -25.03
CA ASP A 147 31.01 -4.71 -25.63
C ASP A 147 30.38 -5.88 -26.42
N ALA A 148 31.20 -6.77 -26.99
CA ALA A 148 30.72 -7.97 -27.65
C ALA A 148 30.13 -8.96 -26.62
N VAL A 149 30.81 -9.15 -25.48
CA VAL A 149 30.30 -9.96 -24.34
C VAL A 149 29.02 -9.33 -23.79
N LEU A 150 28.96 -8.00 -23.68
CA LEU A 150 27.74 -7.30 -23.27
C LEU A 150 26.58 -7.59 -24.22
N SER A 151 26.78 -7.50 -25.54
CA SER A 151 25.75 -7.81 -26.53
C SER A 151 25.28 -9.26 -26.44
N LEU A 152 26.21 -10.20 -26.29
CA LEU A 152 25.93 -11.63 -26.13
C LEU A 152 25.08 -11.90 -24.87
N VAL A 153 25.53 -11.44 -23.71
CA VAL A 153 24.81 -11.64 -22.44
C VAL A 153 23.43 -10.96 -22.47
N THR A 154 23.33 -9.77 -23.06
CA THR A 154 22.05 -9.05 -23.21
C THR A 154 21.05 -9.83 -24.05
N GLY A 155 21.48 -10.40 -25.18
CA GLY A 155 20.61 -11.23 -26.02
C GLY A 155 20.08 -12.44 -25.27
N TRP A 156 20.94 -13.12 -24.52
CA TRP A 156 20.54 -14.30 -23.76
C TRP A 156 19.60 -14.00 -22.59
N THR A 157 19.81 -12.90 -21.86
CA THR A 157 18.93 -12.53 -20.72
C THR A 157 17.51 -12.18 -21.18
N MET A 158 17.33 -11.69 -22.41
CA MET A 158 16.02 -11.38 -22.99
C MET A 158 15.12 -12.61 -23.23
N HIS A 159 15.70 -13.81 -23.29
CA HIS A 159 15.00 -15.05 -23.65
C HIS A 159 15.04 -16.15 -22.58
N SER A 160 15.87 -16.02 -21.55
CA SER A 160 16.18 -17.15 -20.64
C SER A 160 15.38 -17.18 -19.32
N GLY A 161 14.72 -16.08 -18.95
CA GLY A 161 14.13 -15.92 -17.61
C GLY A 161 15.19 -15.81 -16.50
N PRO A 162 14.88 -16.15 -15.23
CA PRO A 162 15.87 -16.18 -14.14
C PRO A 162 17.02 -17.14 -14.44
N LEU A 163 18.27 -16.75 -14.24
CA LEU A 163 19.45 -17.59 -14.53
C LEU A 163 20.63 -17.20 -13.64
N THR A 164 21.58 -18.11 -13.45
CA THR A 164 22.81 -17.81 -12.70
C THR A 164 23.97 -17.48 -13.64
N ALA A 165 24.98 -16.77 -13.12
CA ALA A 165 26.21 -16.50 -13.89
C ALA A 165 26.92 -17.79 -14.31
N SER A 166 26.94 -18.80 -13.43
CA SER A 166 27.52 -20.13 -13.68
C SER A 166 26.84 -20.85 -14.85
N GLN A 167 25.50 -20.79 -14.93
CA GLN A 167 24.72 -21.37 -16.02
C GLN A 167 25.04 -20.71 -17.37
N LEU A 168 25.15 -19.39 -17.43
CA LEU A 168 25.53 -18.68 -18.66
C LEU A 168 26.98 -18.95 -19.05
N ALA A 169 27.91 -18.92 -18.08
CA ALA A 169 29.32 -19.21 -18.30
C ALA A 169 29.52 -20.59 -18.92
N GLN A 170 28.84 -21.61 -18.38
CA GLN A 170 28.89 -22.98 -18.91
C GLN A 170 28.30 -23.07 -20.32
N ARG A 171 27.17 -22.41 -20.60
CA ARG A 171 26.52 -22.45 -21.92
C ARG A 171 27.33 -21.74 -22.98
N LEU A 172 27.90 -20.59 -22.65
CA LEU A 172 28.66 -19.74 -23.57
C LEU A 172 30.15 -20.14 -23.62
N SER A 173 30.60 -21.12 -22.84
CA SER A 173 32.01 -21.50 -22.76
C SER A 173 32.93 -20.31 -22.43
N LEU A 174 32.48 -19.44 -21.53
CA LEU A 174 33.19 -18.24 -21.07
C LEU A 174 33.53 -18.34 -19.58
N PRO A 175 34.58 -17.65 -19.09
CA PRO A 175 34.88 -17.58 -17.66
C PRO A 175 33.75 -16.93 -16.86
N THR A 176 33.38 -17.51 -15.72
CA THR A 176 32.31 -17.00 -14.86
C THR A 176 32.53 -15.55 -14.42
N ALA A 177 33.77 -15.17 -14.10
CA ALA A 177 34.12 -13.81 -13.66
C ALA A 177 33.81 -12.74 -14.73
N GLU A 178 33.90 -13.10 -16.00
CA GLU A 178 33.64 -12.20 -17.12
C GLU A 178 32.13 -11.98 -17.35
N ILE A 179 31.35 -13.05 -17.20
CA ILE A 179 29.89 -13.00 -17.20
C ILE A 179 29.40 -12.17 -16.01
N GLU A 180 29.94 -12.39 -14.81
CA GLU A 180 29.59 -11.61 -13.61
C GLU A 180 29.87 -10.12 -13.80
N LYS A 181 31.05 -9.74 -14.29
CA LYS A 181 31.40 -8.34 -14.61
C LYS A 181 30.37 -7.71 -15.56
N THR A 182 29.93 -8.48 -16.56
CA THR A 182 28.96 -8.02 -17.56
C THR A 182 27.55 -7.89 -16.99
N LEU A 183 27.11 -8.86 -16.17
CA LEU A 183 25.83 -8.81 -15.47
C LEU A 183 25.77 -7.63 -14.50
N ILE A 184 26.86 -7.31 -13.79
CA ILE A 184 26.94 -6.10 -12.94
C ILE A 184 26.80 -4.82 -13.79
N ARG A 185 27.42 -4.77 -14.97
CA ARG A 185 27.26 -3.63 -15.91
C ARG A 185 25.82 -3.50 -16.41
N LEU A 186 25.13 -4.61 -16.67
CA LEU A 186 23.70 -4.64 -17.06
C LEU A 186 22.75 -4.30 -15.92
N GLU A 187 23.08 -4.69 -14.69
CA GLU A 187 22.33 -4.30 -13.49
C GLU A 187 22.42 -2.78 -13.30
N ALA A 188 23.61 -2.19 -13.48
CA ALA A 188 23.81 -0.76 -13.35
C ALA A 188 23.02 0.08 -14.37
N SER A 189 22.64 -0.50 -15.53
CA SER A 189 21.75 0.14 -16.51
C SER A 189 20.26 -0.04 -16.19
N GLY A 190 19.91 -0.94 -15.26
CA GLY A 190 18.53 -1.27 -14.88
C GLY A 190 17.82 -2.24 -15.84
N ALA A 191 18.54 -2.83 -16.80
CA ALA A 191 17.99 -3.79 -17.76
C ALA A 191 17.63 -5.13 -17.09
N ILE A 192 18.46 -5.56 -16.15
CA ILE A 192 18.27 -6.80 -15.38
C ILE A 192 18.19 -6.51 -13.88
N LEU A 193 17.61 -7.46 -13.15
CA LEU A 193 17.51 -7.44 -11.69
C LEU A 193 18.16 -8.71 -11.12
N ARG A 194 18.82 -8.58 -9.96
CA ARG A 194 19.41 -9.71 -9.23
C ARG A 194 18.53 -10.12 -8.04
N GLY A 195 18.49 -11.40 -7.71
CA GLY A 195 17.72 -11.93 -6.57
C GLY A 195 17.66 -13.46 -6.55
N LYS A 196 16.88 -14.03 -5.64
CA LYS A 196 16.55 -15.47 -5.61
C LYS A 196 15.10 -15.64 -6.08
N PHE A 197 14.89 -16.02 -7.33
CA PHE A 197 13.56 -16.00 -7.96
C PHE A 197 12.93 -17.39 -8.05
N ALA A 198 13.66 -18.39 -8.55
CA ALA A 198 13.15 -19.74 -8.75
C ALA A 198 13.15 -20.58 -7.46
N GLY A 199 13.95 -20.18 -6.45
CA GLY A 199 14.09 -20.90 -5.18
C GLY A 199 14.69 -22.30 -5.31
N GLN A 200 15.31 -22.63 -6.45
CA GLN A 200 15.93 -23.92 -6.76
C GLN A 200 17.44 -23.93 -6.49
N THR A 201 18.05 -22.76 -6.34
CA THR A 201 19.48 -22.56 -6.13
C THR A 201 19.72 -21.55 -5.00
N GLU A 202 20.85 -21.70 -4.31
CA GLU A 202 21.35 -20.71 -3.34
C GLU A 202 22.15 -19.59 -4.03
N GLU A 203 22.55 -19.79 -5.28
CA GLU A 203 23.24 -18.78 -6.08
C GLU A 203 22.31 -17.60 -6.40
N ILE A 204 22.91 -16.41 -6.57
CA ILE A 204 22.18 -15.22 -7.02
C ILE A 204 21.78 -15.42 -8.48
N GLU A 205 20.49 -15.26 -8.75
CA GLU A 205 19.93 -15.28 -10.10
C GLU A 205 19.80 -13.85 -10.65
N PHE A 206 19.90 -13.73 -11.96
CA PHE A 206 19.69 -12.52 -12.73
C PHE A 206 18.51 -12.74 -13.67
N CYS A 207 17.65 -11.74 -13.83
CA CYS A 207 16.51 -11.81 -14.73
C CYS A 207 16.28 -10.47 -15.43
N ASP A 208 15.93 -10.51 -16.71
CA ASP A 208 15.46 -9.34 -17.45
C ASP A 208 14.23 -8.74 -16.76
N ARG A 209 14.23 -7.41 -16.61
CA ARG A 209 13.18 -6.68 -15.87
C ARG A 209 11.79 -6.91 -16.45
N ARG A 210 11.65 -6.99 -17.79
CA ARG A 210 10.37 -7.18 -18.48
C ARG A 210 9.86 -8.61 -18.28
N LEU A 211 10.74 -9.61 -18.38
CA LEU A 211 10.39 -11.00 -18.10
C LEU A 211 9.97 -11.19 -16.64
N LEU A 212 10.74 -10.65 -15.70
CA LEU A 212 10.44 -10.73 -14.27
C LEU A 212 9.06 -10.12 -13.95
N ALA A 213 8.76 -8.93 -14.51
CA ALA A 213 7.46 -8.30 -14.34
C ALA A 213 6.31 -9.13 -14.93
N ARG A 214 6.55 -9.90 -16.01
CA ARG A 214 5.57 -10.82 -16.61
C ARG A 214 5.36 -12.06 -15.73
N ILE A 215 6.43 -12.67 -15.21
CA ILE A 215 6.37 -13.80 -14.27
C ILE A 215 5.61 -13.39 -13.01
N HIS A 216 5.91 -12.22 -12.46
CA HIS A 216 5.23 -11.69 -11.28
C HIS A 216 3.72 -11.51 -11.52
N ARG A 217 3.34 -10.90 -12.65
CA ARG A 217 1.92 -10.73 -13.02
C ARG A 217 1.18 -12.06 -13.18
N LEU A 218 1.80 -13.07 -13.80
CA LEU A 218 1.21 -14.40 -13.94
C LEU A 218 1.06 -15.10 -12.58
N THR A 219 2.10 -15.05 -11.74
CA THR A 219 2.08 -15.58 -10.36
C THR A 219 0.92 -14.96 -9.56
N LEU A 220 0.80 -13.63 -9.56
CA LEU A 220 -0.32 -12.93 -8.91
C LEU A 220 -1.67 -13.33 -9.51
N GLY A 221 -1.74 -13.48 -10.84
CA GLY A 221 -2.95 -13.91 -11.54
C GLY A 221 -3.41 -15.31 -11.12
N THR A 222 -2.49 -16.26 -10.95
CA THR A 222 -2.77 -17.61 -10.46
C THR A 222 -3.25 -17.58 -9.02
N LEU A 223 -2.56 -16.83 -8.14
CA LEU A 223 -2.97 -16.68 -6.74
C LEU A 223 -4.36 -16.04 -6.62
N ARG A 224 -4.67 -15.06 -7.47
CA ARG A 224 -6.02 -14.44 -7.56
C ARG A 224 -7.11 -15.45 -7.90
N LYS A 225 -6.84 -16.39 -8.82
CA LYS A 225 -7.78 -17.43 -9.25
C LYS A 225 -8.02 -18.50 -8.17
N GLN A 226 -7.07 -18.73 -7.28
CA GLN A 226 -7.18 -19.69 -6.18
C GLN A 226 -8.00 -19.18 -4.98
N ILE A 227 -8.41 -17.90 -4.98
CA ILE A 227 -9.20 -17.33 -3.90
C ILE A 227 -10.67 -17.68 -4.11
N GLU A 228 -11.19 -18.53 -3.24
CA GLU A 228 -12.62 -18.80 -3.17
C GLU A 228 -13.32 -17.71 -2.32
N PRO A 229 -14.31 -17.00 -2.86
CA PRO A 229 -14.93 -15.87 -2.18
C PRO A 229 -15.86 -16.30 -1.03
N VAL A 230 -15.93 -15.49 0.03
CA VAL A 230 -16.92 -15.60 1.10
C VAL A 230 -18.15 -14.73 0.81
N THR A 231 -19.28 -15.03 1.44
CA THR A 231 -20.47 -14.18 1.38
C THR A 231 -20.31 -12.91 2.23
N ALA A 232 -21.10 -11.87 1.94
CA ALA A 232 -21.13 -10.63 2.72
C ALA A 232 -21.43 -10.86 4.22
N ALA A 233 -22.33 -11.79 4.55
CA ALA A 233 -22.65 -12.14 5.93
C ALA A 233 -21.45 -12.81 6.64
N GLN A 234 -20.76 -13.74 5.96
CA GLN A 234 -19.54 -14.36 6.51
C GLN A 234 -18.44 -13.32 6.72
N TYR A 235 -18.25 -12.39 5.79
CA TYR A 235 -17.30 -11.29 5.95
C TYR A 235 -17.65 -10.41 7.15
N MET A 236 -18.93 -10.04 7.35
CA MET A 236 -19.32 -9.26 8.52
C MET A 236 -19.15 -10.02 9.84
N ARG A 237 -19.48 -11.31 9.87
CA ARG A 237 -19.24 -12.18 11.03
C ARG A 237 -17.74 -12.19 11.38
N TRP A 238 -16.89 -12.27 10.36
CA TRP A 238 -15.43 -12.20 10.51
C TRP A 238 -14.98 -10.84 11.02
N LEU A 239 -15.48 -9.76 10.41
CA LEU A 239 -15.11 -8.39 10.73
C LEU A 239 -15.46 -8.00 12.17
N LEU A 240 -16.59 -8.49 12.71
CA LEU A 240 -16.96 -8.32 14.12
C LEU A 240 -15.92 -8.94 15.08
N ARG A 241 -15.28 -10.05 14.69
CA ARG A 241 -14.20 -10.69 15.45
C ARG A 241 -12.87 -9.97 15.23
N TRP A 242 -12.58 -9.60 13.98
CA TRP A 242 -11.38 -8.84 13.59
C TRP A 242 -11.26 -7.51 14.35
N GLN A 243 -12.38 -6.84 14.62
CA GLN A 243 -12.41 -5.60 15.41
C GLN A 243 -12.72 -5.80 16.90
N HIS A 244 -12.56 -7.01 17.44
CA HIS A 244 -12.70 -7.30 18.87
C HIS A 244 -14.08 -7.00 19.50
N VAL A 245 -15.15 -6.93 18.69
CA VAL A 245 -16.51 -6.66 19.17
C VAL A 245 -17.27 -7.94 19.50
N ALA A 246 -16.94 -9.04 18.82
CA ALA A 246 -17.55 -10.33 19.08
C ALA A 246 -17.27 -10.81 20.53
N PRO A 247 -18.23 -11.51 21.18
CA PRO A 247 -18.03 -12.09 22.51
C PRO A 247 -16.76 -12.96 22.57
N GLY A 248 -15.99 -12.80 23.64
CA GLY A 248 -14.74 -13.54 23.86
C GLY A 248 -13.52 -13.04 23.07
N MET A 249 -13.68 -12.07 22.16
CA MET A 249 -12.59 -11.48 21.37
C MET A 249 -12.14 -10.09 21.87
N GLN A 250 -12.82 -9.57 22.89
CA GLN A 250 -12.51 -8.27 23.50
C GLN A 250 -11.13 -8.29 24.16
N LEU A 251 -10.39 -7.20 24.01
CA LEU A 251 -9.06 -7.07 24.60
C LEU A 251 -9.14 -6.71 26.09
N PRO A 252 -8.17 -7.13 26.92
CA PRO A 252 -8.12 -6.72 28.31
C PRO A 252 -7.86 -5.21 28.44
N ALA A 253 -8.40 -4.58 29.49
CA ALA A 253 -8.12 -3.19 29.86
C ALA A 253 -6.64 -3.01 30.26
N SER A 254 -5.80 -2.83 29.24
CA SER A 254 -4.36 -2.63 29.33
C SER A 254 -3.94 -1.55 28.34
N GLU A 255 -2.79 -0.90 28.58
CA GLU A 255 -2.25 0.10 27.65
C GLU A 255 -2.04 -0.46 26.25
N ARG A 256 -1.53 -1.71 26.14
CA ARG A 256 -1.31 -2.39 24.87
C ARG A 256 -2.63 -2.65 24.13
N GLY A 257 -3.63 -3.21 24.80
CA GLY A 257 -4.93 -3.50 24.18
C GLY A 257 -5.67 -2.22 23.76
N MET A 258 -5.59 -1.16 24.56
CA MET A 258 -6.14 0.15 24.18
C MET A 258 -5.44 0.71 22.94
N LEU A 259 -4.10 0.69 22.92
CA LEU A 259 -3.33 1.20 21.79
C LEU A 259 -3.61 0.41 20.50
N GLU A 260 -3.77 -0.91 20.59
CA GLU A 260 -4.14 -1.78 19.46
C GLU A 260 -5.48 -1.38 18.84
N ILE A 261 -6.52 -1.19 19.67
CA ILE A 261 -7.85 -0.76 19.19
C ILE A 261 -7.79 0.64 18.61
N LEU A 262 -7.08 1.57 19.25
CA LEU A 262 -6.94 2.93 18.75
C LEU A 262 -6.17 2.98 17.43
N ARG A 263 -5.13 2.15 17.28
CA ARG A 263 -4.39 1.96 16.02
C ARG A 263 -5.29 1.41 14.93
N GLN A 264 -6.14 0.43 15.24
CA GLN A 264 -7.08 -0.15 14.28
C GLN A 264 -8.16 0.86 13.84
N LEU A 265 -8.63 1.70 14.76
CA LEU A 265 -9.69 2.70 14.51
C LEU A 265 -9.17 4.08 14.11
N GLN A 266 -7.86 4.28 14.06
CA GLN A 266 -7.26 5.61 13.85
C GLN A 266 -7.71 6.22 12.53
N GLY A 267 -8.20 7.45 12.53
CA GLY A 267 -8.71 8.16 11.35
C GLY A 267 -10.21 7.98 11.08
N PHE A 268 -10.92 7.09 11.80
CA PHE A 268 -12.38 7.05 11.75
C PHE A 268 -12.97 8.12 12.65
N GLU A 269 -13.84 8.96 12.13
CA GLU A 269 -14.49 9.99 12.94
C GLU A 269 -15.81 9.49 13.55
N VAL A 270 -15.87 9.52 14.89
CA VAL A 270 -17.05 9.13 15.68
C VAL A 270 -17.48 10.34 16.51
N PRO A 271 -18.80 10.55 16.76
CA PRO A 271 -19.28 11.50 17.75
C PRO A 271 -18.53 11.41 19.08
N ALA A 272 -18.09 12.55 19.60
CA ALA A 272 -17.30 12.66 20.82
C ALA A 272 -17.91 11.90 22.02
N SER A 273 -19.25 11.94 22.17
CA SER A 273 -19.97 11.24 23.24
C SER A 273 -20.02 9.71 23.10
N ALA A 274 -19.82 9.17 21.90
CA ALA A 274 -19.97 7.75 21.60
C ALA A 274 -18.65 6.95 21.75
N TRP A 275 -17.49 7.60 21.68
CA TRP A 275 -16.18 6.93 21.75
C TRP A 275 -16.03 5.98 22.95
N GLU A 276 -16.13 6.49 24.19
CA GLU A 276 -15.88 5.65 25.37
C GLU A 276 -17.00 4.63 25.60
N ARG A 277 -18.26 5.08 25.53
CA ARG A 277 -19.43 4.27 25.94
C ARG A 277 -19.86 3.26 24.89
N GLU A 278 -19.77 3.61 23.62
CA GLU A 278 -20.37 2.84 22.53
C GLU A 278 -19.32 2.10 21.70
N VAL A 279 -18.11 2.66 21.51
CA VAL A 279 -17.07 2.09 20.64
C VAL A 279 -16.00 1.34 21.45
N LEU A 280 -15.35 2.00 22.40
CA LEU A 280 -14.23 1.43 23.18
C LEU A 280 -14.72 0.40 24.21
N ALA A 281 -15.79 0.68 24.95
CA ALA A 281 -16.37 -0.25 25.92
C ALA A 281 -16.91 -1.55 25.28
N ARG A 282 -17.13 -1.58 23.97
CA ARG A 282 -17.51 -2.79 23.23
C ARG A 282 -16.33 -3.64 22.80
N ARG A 283 -15.11 -3.09 22.78
CA ARG A 283 -13.87 -3.77 22.34
C ARG A 283 -12.92 -4.10 23.49
N ILE A 284 -13.09 -3.42 24.64
CA ILE A 284 -12.24 -3.58 25.83
C ILE A 284 -13.05 -4.14 26.99
N MET A 285 -12.60 -5.28 27.51
CA MET A 285 -13.14 -5.86 28.73
C MET A 285 -12.85 -4.95 29.92
N SER A 286 -13.87 -4.63 30.71
CA SER A 286 -13.74 -3.78 31.91
C SER A 286 -13.04 -2.44 31.64
N TYR A 287 -13.48 -1.72 30.59
CA TYR A 287 -12.92 -0.43 30.16
C TYR A 287 -12.63 0.53 31.33
N ASP A 288 -11.38 0.98 31.45
CA ASP A 288 -10.94 2.03 32.38
C ASP A 288 -10.57 3.32 31.61
N PRO A 289 -11.31 4.43 31.80
CA PRO A 289 -11.00 5.73 31.22
C PRO A 289 -9.57 6.24 31.49
N LYS A 290 -8.94 5.82 32.59
CA LYS A 290 -7.60 6.28 33.00
C LYS A 290 -6.50 5.83 32.03
N ILE A 291 -6.65 4.66 31.42
CA ILE A 291 -5.67 4.12 30.47
C ILE A 291 -5.60 5.02 29.23
N LEU A 292 -6.77 5.48 28.75
CA LEU A 292 -6.84 6.41 27.62
C LEU A 292 -6.17 7.75 27.95
N ASP A 293 -6.37 8.25 29.17
CA ASP A 293 -5.72 9.48 29.63
C ASP A 293 -4.21 9.32 29.75
N GLN A 294 -3.73 8.19 30.27
CA GLN A 294 -2.30 7.88 30.37
C GLN A 294 -1.63 7.83 29.00
N LEU A 295 -2.25 7.16 28.01
CA LEU A 295 -1.74 7.12 26.63
C LEU A 295 -1.75 8.49 25.95
N SER A 296 -2.75 9.32 26.25
CA SER A 296 -2.81 10.69 25.72
C SER A 296 -1.69 11.54 26.33
N LEU A 297 -1.52 11.46 27.65
CA LEU A 297 -0.53 12.24 28.41
C LEU A 297 0.91 11.81 28.11
N SER A 298 1.15 10.53 27.82
CA SER A 298 2.47 10.05 27.38
C SER A 298 2.84 10.54 25.98
N GLY A 299 1.87 11.07 25.23
CA GLY A 299 2.04 11.51 23.85
C GLY A 299 2.01 10.36 22.84
N ALA A 300 1.69 9.13 23.25
CA ALA A 300 1.55 8.00 22.33
C ALA A 300 0.41 8.21 21.34
N ILE A 301 -0.70 8.79 21.81
CA ILE A 301 -1.88 9.08 20.99
C ILE A 301 -2.18 10.58 20.92
N GLY A 302 -2.79 10.98 19.81
CA GLY A 302 -3.46 12.26 19.66
C GLY A 302 -4.94 12.06 19.37
N TRP A 303 -5.72 13.12 19.55
CA TRP A 303 -7.13 13.12 19.20
C TRP A 303 -7.55 14.47 18.62
N GLY A 304 -8.57 14.47 17.79
CA GLY A 304 -9.07 15.70 17.19
C GLY A 304 -10.04 15.42 16.05
N ARG A 305 -10.63 16.49 15.52
CA ARG A 305 -11.40 16.42 14.29
C ARG A 305 -10.47 16.67 13.11
N LEU A 306 -10.48 15.77 12.14
CA LEU A 306 -9.70 15.91 10.92
C LEU A 306 -10.55 16.50 9.80
N SER A 307 -11.86 16.19 9.75
CA SER A 307 -12.73 16.64 8.68
C SER A 307 -12.98 18.13 8.75
N PRO A 308 -13.07 18.83 7.61
CA PRO A 308 -13.46 20.24 7.62
C PRO A 308 -14.86 20.38 8.22
N HIS A 309 -15.05 21.43 9.03
CA HIS A 309 -16.37 21.74 9.56
C HIS A 309 -17.26 22.28 8.42
N PRO A 310 -18.54 21.89 8.31
CA PRO A 310 -19.42 22.41 7.24
C PRO A 310 -19.49 23.93 7.19
N ALA A 311 -19.45 24.58 8.35
CA ALA A 311 -19.38 26.05 8.49
C ALA A 311 -18.08 26.71 8.00
N THR A 312 -17.02 25.95 7.75
CA THR A 312 -15.72 26.47 7.27
C THR A 312 -15.50 26.19 5.78
N LEU A 313 -16.39 25.46 5.10
CA LEU A 313 -16.28 25.13 3.67
C LEU A 313 -16.82 26.27 2.78
N GLU A 314 -16.13 26.56 1.67
CA GLU A 314 -16.41 27.69 0.76
C GLU A 314 -17.79 27.60 0.07
N ASP A 315 -18.29 26.38 -0.20
CA ASP A 315 -19.57 26.14 -0.88
C ASP A 315 -20.81 26.44 -0.04
N SER A 316 -20.65 26.92 1.20
CA SER A 316 -21.77 27.41 1.99
C SER A 316 -22.21 28.78 1.47
N ASN A 317 -23.12 28.78 0.47
CA ASN A 317 -23.78 29.94 -0.15
C ASN A 317 -24.47 30.93 0.83
N ASP A 318 -24.39 30.70 2.14
CA ASP A 318 -24.87 31.58 3.19
C ASP A 318 -23.78 31.68 4.26
N GLY A 319 -23.01 32.77 4.24
CA GLY A 319 -21.88 33.07 5.14
C GLY A 319 -22.25 33.27 6.61
N ARG A 320 -23.32 32.61 7.07
CA ARG A 320 -23.96 32.75 8.39
C ARG A 320 -23.82 31.52 9.27
N ARG A 321 -23.29 30.40 8.77
CA ARG A 321 -23.11 29.20 9.60
C ARG A 321 -21.96 29.41 10.60
N ARG A 322 -22.29 29.34 11.88
CA ARG A 322 -21.31 29.37 12.99
C ARG A 322 -20.94 27.94 13.38
N VAL A 323 -19.72 27.74 13.87
CA VAL A 323 -19.33 26.50 14.52
C VAL A 323 -20.08 26.43 15.86
N ILE A 324 -20.97 25.44 15.99
CA ILE A 324 -21.73 25.22 17.22
C ILE A 324 -21.10 24.04 17.95
N PRO A 325 -20.54 24.26 19.15
CA PRO A 325 -19.94 23.17 19.91
C PRO A 325 -21.02 22.20 20.40
N THR A 326 -20.95 20.94 19.99
CA THR A 326 -21.91 19.89 20.38
C THR A 326 -21.20 18.59 20.77
N SER A 327 -21.80 17.80 21.65
CA SER A 327 -21.29 16.47 22.04
C SER A 327 -21.25 15.46 20.89
N VAL A 328 -21.88 15.80 19.76
CA VAL A 328 -21.94 15.00 18.53
C VAL A 328 -20.81 15.40 17.56
N ALA A 329 -19.94 16.33 17.94
CA ALA A 329 -18.79 16.71 17.12
C ALA A 329 -17.96 15.46 16.74
N PRO A 330 -17.67 15.25 15.45
CA PRO A 330 -16.88 14.11 14.99
C PRO A 330 -15.43 14.27 15.44
N ILE A 331 -14.91 13.26 16.15
CA ILE A 331 -13.54 13.22 16.64
C ILE A 331 -12.96 11.86 16.26
N THR A 332 -11.66 11.82 16.01
CA THR A 332 -10.87 10.61 15.85
C THR A 332 -9.69 10.60 16.81
N PHE A 333 -9.21 9.40 17.12
CA PHE A 333 -7.89 9.19 17.69
C PHE A 333 -6.88 8.85 16.59
N PHE A 334 -5.59 9.02 16.89
CA PHE A 334 -4.50 8.60 16.03
C PHE A 334 -3.24 8.32 16.84
N VAL A 335 -2.42 7.37 16.37
CA VAL A 335 -1.11 7.10 16.96
C VAL A 335 -0.12 8.10 16.38
N ARG A 336 0.59 8.86 17.23
CA ARG A 336 1.44 9.97 16.74
C ARG A 336 2.59 9.48 15.88
N GLU A 337 3.19 8.36 16.24
CA GLU A 337 4.29 7.72 15.49
C GLU A 337 3.87 7.21 14.11
N GLU A 338 2.57 6.96 13.90
CA GLU A 338 2.02 6.40 12.67
C GLU A 338 1.16 7.43 11.92
N SER A 339 1.31 8.72 12.22
CA SER A 339 0.44 9.78 11.69
C SER A 339 0.75 10.20 10.25
N ASP A 340 1.63 9.49 9.54
CA ASP A 340 1.99 9.77 8.14
C ASP A 340 0.79 9.70 7.16
N TRP A 341 -0.26 8.94 7.50
CA TRP A 341 -1.50 8.89 6.73
C TRP A 341 -2.32 10.18 6.84
N MET A 342 -2.05 11.04 7.84
CA MET A 342 -2.71 12.33 7.98
C MET A 342 -2.15 13.28 6.91
N LEU A 343 -2.74 13.23 5.72
CA LEU A 343 -2.46 14.22 4.69
C LEU A 343 -2.70 15.61 5.27
N PRO A 344 -1.75 16.55 5.15
CA PRO A 344 -2.01 17.95 5.43
C PRO A 344 -2.97 18.46 4.35
N SER A 345 -4.28 18.19 4.50
CA SER A 345 -5.34 18.68 3.61
C SER A 345 -5.62 20.17 3.79
N ARG A 346 -4.59 20.94 4.17
CA ARG A 346 -4.65 22.40 4.29
C ARG A 346 -3.58 23.01 3.42
N SER A 347 -3.71 22.77 2.12
CA SER A 347 -3.03 23.51 1.08
C SER A 347 -3.78 24.82 0.81
N SER A 348 -3.61 25.80 1.70
CA SER A 348 -3.65 27.23 1.42
C SER A 348 -3.56 27.97 2.75
N GLU A 349 -2.57 28.86 2.85
CA GLU A 349 -2.44 29.81 3.96
C GLU A 349 -3.67 30.77 4.06
N ASP A 350 -4.58 30.74 3.08
CA ASP A 350 -5.70 31.66 2.93
C ASP A 350 -7.04 31.19 3.57
N GLU A 351 -7.25 29.90 3.83
CA GLU A 351 -8.56 29.38 4.28
C GLU A 351 -8.73 29.19 5.80
N ILE A 352 -7.66 29.26 6.62
CA ILE A 352 -7.75 29.23 8.09
C ILE A 352 -7.98 30.64 8.67
N SER A 353 -8.69 31.47 7.92
CA SER A 353 -9.37 32.66 8.44
C SER A 353 -10.49 32.14 9.35
N GLY A 354 -10.63 32.66 10.57
CA GLY A 354 -11.61 32.21 11.57
C GLY A 354 -13.09 32.42 11.20
N ARG A 355 -13.48 32.00 9.99
CA ARG A 355 -14.82 31.94 9.43
C ARG A 355 -15.67 31.02 10.30
N GLY A 356 -16.86 31.47 10.64
CA GLY A 356 -17.75 30.74 11.54
C GLY A 356 -17.28 30.61 12.99
N LEU A 357 -16.11 31.13 13.37
CA LEU A 357 -15.64 31.14 14.76
C LEU A 357 -16.10 32.40 15.49
N SER A 358 -16.31 32.29 16.79
CA SER A 358 -16.53 33.41 17.69
C SER A 358 -15.28 34.28 17.88
N PRO A 359 -15.43 35.55 18.29
CA PRO A 359 -14.30 36.41 18.62
C PRO A 359 -13.37 35.77 19.67
N VAL A 360 -13.95 35.17 20.72
CA VAL A 360 -13.19 34.50 21.77
C VAL A 360 -12.40 33.30 21.23
N ALA A 361 -13.02 32.47 20.38
CA ALA A 361 -12.32 31.35 19.75
C ALA A 361 -11.16 31.80 18.86
N ARG A 362 -11.31 32.92 18.12
CA ARG A 362 -10.23 33.50 17.31
C ARG A 362 -9.09 34.02 18.17
N GLU A 363 -9.38 34.74 19.25
CA GLU A 363 -8.36 35.23 20.18
C GLU A 363 -7.57 34.07 20.82
N VAL A 364 -8.24 32.99 21.23
CA VAL A 364 -7.58 31.77 21.75
C VAL A 364 -6.72 31.09 20.68
N LEU A 365 -7.20 31.01 19.44
CA LEU A 365 -6.43 30.45 18.32
C LEU A 365 -5.18 31.27 18.02
N GLU A 366 -5.29 32.61 18.00
CA GLU A 366 -4.14 33.51 17.84
C GLU A 366 -3.14 33.37 18.98
N PHE A 367 -3.63 33.23 20.22
CA PHE A 367 -2.77 32.99 21.38
C PHE A 367 -1.93 31.72 21.19
N LEU A 368 -2.56 30.61 20.78
CA LEU A 368 -1.87 29.33 20.52
C LEU A 368 -0.92 29.39 19.33
N ARG A 369 -1.24 30.17 18.28
CA ARG A 369 -0.32 30.41 17.15
C ARG A 369 0.95 31.14 17.59
N ARG A 370 0.84 32.13 18.48
CA ARG A 370 1.98 32.94 18.94
C ARG A 370 2.81 32.24 20.01
N HIS A 371 2.17 31.59 20.99
CA HIS A 371 2.85 31.03 22.17
C HIS A 371 3.07 29.52 22.11
N GLY A 372 2.48 28.84 21.11
CA GLY A 372 2.55 27.39 20.99
C GLY A 372 1.67 26.66 22.02
N ALA A 373 2.04 25.41 22.31
CA ALA A 373 1.25 24.55 23.18
C ALA A 373 1.19 25.11 24.61
N SER A 374 -0.02 25.45 25.08
CA SER A 374 -0.22 26.26 26.29
C SER A 374 -1.21 25.61 27.26
N PHE A 375 -1.02 25.82 28.57
CA PHE A 375 -1.98 25.37 29.57
C PHE A 375 -3.23 26.26 29.59
N PHE A 376 -4.35 25.71 30.07
CA PHE A 376 -5.61 26.45 30.19
C PHE A 376 -5.47 27.75 31.00
N ALA A 377 -4.76 27.69 32.14
CA ALA A 377 -4.56 28.86 33.00
C ALA A 377 -3.74 29.98 32.32
N ASP A 378 -2.83 29.62 31.41
CA ASP A 378 -2.01 30.59 30.68
C ASP A 378 -2.84 31.26 29.57
N MET A 379 -3.71 30.52 28.90
CA MET A 379 -4.65 31.09 27.93
C MET A 379 -5.64 32.05 28.58
N VAL A 380 -6.19 31.71 29.76
CA VAL A 380 -7.09 32.60 30.51
C VAL A 380 -6.37 33.89 30.92
N ARG A 381 -5.13 33.78 31.44
CA ARG A 381 -4.32 34.94 31.82
C ARG A 381 -3.91 35.79 30.62
N GLY A 382 -3.52 35.15 29.52
CA GLY A 382 -3.01 35.81 28.32
C GLY A 382 -4.08 36.46 27.45
N THR A 383 -5.31 35.93 27.44
CA THR A 383 -6.45 36.51 26.71
C THR A 383 -7.27 37.50 27.55
N GLY A 384 -7.17 37.43 28.90
CA GLY A 384 -7.96 38.26 29.81
C GLY A 384 -9.46 37.93 29.84
N LYS A 385 -9.89 36.81 29.26
CA LYS A 385 -11.31 36.38 29.20
C LYS A 385 -11.72 35.57 30.42
N LEU A 386 -13.03 35.42 30.62
CA LEU A 386 -13.56 34.55 31.68
C LEU A 386 -13.25 33.08 31.37
N LYS A 387 -13.06 32.26 32.41
CA LYS A 387 -12.79 30.81 32.25
C LYS A 387 -13.82 30.11 31.36
N ALA A 388 -15.11 30.38 31.58
CA ALA A 388 -16.20 29.78 30.82
C ALA A 388 -16.19 30.20 29.33
N GLU A 389 -15.74 31.43 29.04
CA GLU A 389 -15.62 31.92 27.65
C GLU A 389 -14.46 31.20 26.94
N VAL A 390 -13.32 31.04 27.61
CA VAL A 390 -12.17 30.29 27.06
C VAL A 390 -12.54 28.82 26.86
N GLU A 391 -13.25 28.18 27.78
CA GLU A 391 -13.74 26.81 27.62
C GLU A 391 -14.67 26.67 26.40
N THR A 392 -15.60 27.63 26.23
CA THR A 392 -16.51 27.65 25.08
C THR A 392 -15.74 27.85 23.77
N GLY A 393 -14.75 28.75 23.78
CA GLY A 393 -13.87 28.99 22.64
C GLY A 393 -13.04 27.75 22.29
N LEU A 394 -12.46 27.06 23.27
CA LEU A 394 -11.74 25.80 23.06
C LEU A 394 -12.68 24.73 22.49
N TRP A 395 -13.92 24.65 22.98
CA TRP A 395 -14.88 23.68 22.48
C TRP A 395 -15.28 23.95 21.02
N GLU A 396 -15.42 25.22 20.66
CA GLU A 396 -15.63 25.66 19.27
C GLU A 396 -14.42 25.33 18.38
N LEU A 397 -13.20 25.55 18.86
CA LEU A 397 -11.98 25.22 18.12
C LEU A 397 -11.77 23.71 17.94
N VAL A 398 -12.13 22.88 18.93
CA VAL A 398 -12.14 21.41 18.80
C VAL A 398 -13.18 20.98 17.78
N ALA A 399 -14.41 21.51 17.87
CA ALA A 399 -15.47 21.21 16.91
C ALA A 399 -15.09 21.62 15.48
N ALA A 400 -14.29 22.68 15.32
CA ALA A 400 -13.74 23.14 14.05
C ALA A 400 -12.52 22.33 13.55
N GLY A 401 -11.95 21.41 14.34
CA GLY A 401 -10.74 20.65 13.96
C GLY A 401 -9.49 21.53 13.86
N LEU A 402 -9.33 22.49 14.76
CA LEU A 402 -8.17 23.39 14.79
C LEU A 402 -7.19 23.06 15.90
N ILE A 403 -7.68 22.52 17.01
CA ILE A 403 -6.87 22.25 18.20
C ILE A 403 -7.05 20.82 18.70
N THR A 404 -6.08 20.39 19.49
CA THR A 404 -6.03 19.14 20.25
C THR A 404 -5.53 19.42 21.67
N ALA A 405 -5.61 18.43 22.56
CA ALA A 405 -5.02 18.52 23.90
C ALA A 405 -4.31 17.22 24.30
N ASP A 406 -3.31 17.33 25.19
CA ASP A 406 -2.56 16.19 25.71
C ASP A 406 -3.43 15.19 26.51
N GLY A 407 -4.64 15.56 26.94
CA GLY A 407 -5.52 14.69 27.72
C GLY A 407 -6.93 14.64 27.15
N PHE A 408 -7.54 13.46 27.10
CA PHE A 408 -8.93 13.29 26.69
C PHE A 408 -9.91 13.73 27.80
N ASP A 409 -9.50 13.74 29.06
CA ASP A 409 -10.29 14.27 30.17
C ASP A 409 -10.75 15.73 29.97
N ASN A 410 -9.93 16.57 29.32
CA ASN A 410 -10.32 17.91 28.90
C ASN A 410 -11.59 17.89 28.04
N LEU A 411 -11.65 16.98 27.07
CA LEU A 411 -12.81 16.82 26.21
C LEU A 411 -14.02 16.30 27.00
N ARG A 412 -13.83 15.35 27.91
CA ARG A 412 -14.93 14.83 28.77
C ARG A 412 -15.59 15.94 29.59
N ALA A 413 -14.80 16.90 30.09
CA ALA A 413 -15.31 18.07 30.81
C ALA A 413 -16.10 19.02 29.89
N LEU A 414 -15.70 19.15 28.62
CA LEU A 414 -16.43 19.92 27.62
C LEU A 414 -17.75 19.24 27.20
N ILE A 415 -17.80 17.91 27.10
CA ILE A 415 -19.01 17.16 26.72
C ILE A 415 -20.05 17.15 27.85
N ASN A 416 -19.64 16.92 29.11
CA ASN A 416 -20.56 16.74 30.24
C ASN A 416 -20.55 17.94 31.21
N PRO A 417 -21.48 18.90 31.08
CA PRO A 417 -21.52 20.07 31.96
C PRO A 417 -21.79 19.72 33.44
N LYS A 418 -22.42 18.59 33.75
CA LYS A 418 -22.61 18.13 35.14
C LYS A 418 -21.30 17.79 35.85
N ARG A 419 -20.24 17.39 35.11
CA ARG A 419 -18.89 17.26 35.65
C ARG A 419 -18.25 18.62 35.97
N ARG A 420 -18.75 19.72 35.38
CA ARG A 420 -18.29 21.09 35.66
C ARG A 420 -18.82 21.62 37.01
N GLY A 421 -19.97 21.11 37.48
CA GLY A 421 -20.67 21.59 38.69
C GLY A 421 -20.37 20.84 39.99
N GLY A 422 -19.63 19.73 39.97
CA GLY A 422 -19.23 19.01 41.19
C GLY A 422 -20.31 18.13 41.85
N GLU A 423 -21.45 17.89 41.21
CA GLU A 423 -22.53 17.01 41.74
C GLU A 423 -22.25 15.51 41.55
N ALA A 424 -21.22 15.14 40.77
CA ALA A 424 -20.77 13.75 40.68
C ALA A 424 -19.93 13.41 41.93
N GLY A 425 -20.58 12.88 42.95
CA GLY A 425 -19.98 12.58 44.24
C GLY A 425 -18.70 11.75 44.13
N HIS A 426 -17.56 12.40 44.41
CA HIS A 426 -16.40 11.84 45.10
C HIS A 426 -15.56 13.00 45.65
N ARG A 427 -15.45 13.05 46.99
CA ARG A 427 -14.59 13.97 47.73
C ARG A 427 -13.12 13.65 47.45
N THR A 428 -12.49 14.26 46.46
CA THR A 428 -11.04 14.53 46.48
C THR A 428 -10.70 15.73 45.60
N SER A 429 -10.00 16.67 46.22
CA SER A 429 -9.46 17.91 45.66
C SER A 429 -8.44 17.62 44.55
N ARG A 430 -8.88 17.54 43.29
CA ARG A 430 -8.00 17.68 42.12
C ARG A 430 -8.27 19.03 41.44
N PRO A 431 -7.25 19.71 40.89
CA PRO A 431 -7.44 20.95 40.14
C PRO A 431 -8.50 20.74 39.06
N ARG A 432 -9.45 21.68 39.00
CA ARG A 432 -10.75 21.58 38.29
C ARG A 432 -10.65 21.65 36.75
N HIS A 433 -9.43 21.66 36.22
CA HIS A 433 -9.13 21.62 34.79
C HIS A 433 -8.12 20.49 34.57
N SER A 434 -8.32 19.65 33.55
CA SER A 434 -7.51 18.46 33.38
C SER A 434 -6.04 18.83 33.13
N THR A 435 -5.15 17.94 33.55
CA THR A 435 -3.73 18.01 33.22
C THR A 435 -3.56 17.93 31.69
N GLY A 436 -2.69 18.77 31.12
CA GLY A 436 -2.32 18.74 29.71
C GLY A 436 -2.30 20.11 29.04
N ARG A 437 -1.53 20.24 27.97
CA ARG A 437 -1.47 21.46 27.15
C ARG A 437 -2.45 21.36 25.99
N TRP A 438 -2.95 22.51 25.56
CA TRP A 438 -3.70 22.67 24.31
C TRP A 438 -2.74 23.07 23.20
N ALA A 439 -2.88 22.46 22.03
CA ALA A 439 -2.01 22.69 20.89
C ALA A 439 -2.81 22.74 19.59
N LEU A 440 -2.22 23.33 18.55
CA LEU A 440 -2.77 23.27 17.19
C LEU A 440 -2.69 21.83 16.68
N LEU A 441 -3.78 21.33 16.11
CA LEU A 441 -3.86 19.95 15.58
C LEU A 441 -3.01 19.79 14.31
N HIS A 442 -3.11 20.77 13.41
CA HIS A 442 -2.27 20.86 12.22
C HIS A 442 -1.27 22.00 12.41
N ARG A 443 0.02 21.68 12.40
CA ARG A 443 1.07 22.68 12.23
C ARG A 443 1.31 22.87 10.74
N ALA A 444 1.51 24.10 10.29
CA ALA A 444 1.85 24.39 8.90
C ALA A 444 3.04 23.51 8.48
N ALA A 445 2.79 22.57 7.58
CA ALA A 445 3.82 21.72 7.01
C ALA A 445 4.32 22.37 5.72
N ALA A 446 5.62 22.24 5.45
CA ALA A 446 6.19 22.62 4.16
C ALA A 446 5.42 21.89 3.02
N PRO A 447 5.36 22.46 1.80
CA PRO A 447 4.71 21.81 0.68
C PRO A 447 5.23 20.38 0.54
N ALA A 448 4.32 19.41 0.64
CA ALA A 448 4.68 18.01 0.63
C ALA A 448 5.30 17.65 -0.73
N SER A 449 6.51 17.07 -0.71
CA SER A 449 7.11 16.49 -1.92
C SER A 449 6.23 15.34 -2.42
N GLU A 450 6.36 15.01 -3.71
CA GLU A 450 5.63 13.88 -4.30
C GLU A 450 5.90 12.56 -3.55
N MET A 451 7.16 12.35 -3.14
CA MET A 451 7.58 11.23 -2.29
C MET A 451 6.87 11.20 -0.93
N ALA A 452 6.65 12.35 -0.30
CA ALA A 452 5.90 12.42 0.96
C ALA A 452 4.42 12.08 0.76
N ARG A 453 3.84 12.50 -0.37
CA ARG A 453 2.46 12.14 -0.75
C ARG A 453 2.32 10.64 -0.98
N GLU A 454 3.27 10.02 -1.69
CA GLU A 454 3.27 8.57 -1.91
C GLU A 454 3.34 7.80 -0.59
N LYS A 455 4.26 8.16 0.31
CA LYS A 455 4.34 7.57 1.66
C LYS A 455 3.04 7.71 2.44
N SER A 456 2.39 8.87 2.37
CA SER A 456 1.11 9.11 3.02
C SER A 456 -0.02 8.24 2.45
N LEU A 457 -0.05 8.03 1.12
CA LEU A 457 -1.00 7.13 0.48
C LEU A 457 -0.78 5.67 0.91
N GLU A 458 0.47 5.22 0.99
CA GLU A 458 0.80 3.87 1.49
C GLU A 458 0.41 3.71 2.97
N ALA A 459 0.72 4.70 3.82
CA ALA A 459 0.31 4.72 5.22
C ALA A 459 -1.23 4.68 5.35
N THR A 460 -1.96 5.40 4.50
CA THR A 460 -3.43 5.35 4.44
C THR A 460 -3.93 3.96 4.07
N CYS A 461 -3.30 3.31 3.09
CA CYS A 461 -3.65 1.94 2.69
C CYS A 461 -3.44 0.96 3.85
N ASN A 462 -2.31 1.06 4.56
CA ASN A 462 -2.00 0.22 5.72
C ASN A 462 -3.00 0.42 6.86
N MET A 463 -3.33 1.67 7.19
CA MET A 463 -4.37 2.01 8.17
C MET A 463 -5.72 1.35 7.82
N LEU A 464 -6.16 1.48 6.57
CA LEU A 464 -7.42 0.88 6.10
C LEU A 464 -7.39 -0.65 6.18
N LEU A 465 -6.30 -1.26 5.70
CA LEU A 465 -6.11 -2.71 5.73
C LEU A 465 -6.11 -3.27 7.16
N GLN A 466 -5.48 -2.58 8.12
CA GLN A 466 -5.54 -2.97 9.54
C GLN A 466 -6.97 -2.89 10.08
N ARG A 467 -7.75 -1.87 9.70
CA ARG A 467 -9.12 -1.70 10.16
C ARG A 467 -10.10 -2.74 9.64
N TYR A 468 -10.09 -2.98 8.34
CA TYR A 468 -11.12 -3.78 7.67
C TYR A 468 -10.63 -5.15 7.21
N GLY A 469 -9.32 -5.39 7.17
CA GLY A 469 -8.68 -6.60 6.67
C GLY A 469 -8.74 -6.77 5.16
N VAL A 470 -9.93 -6.64 4.59
CA VAL A 470 -10.24 -6.66 3.15
C VAL A 470 -10.81 -5.31 2.74
N ILE A 471 -10.20 -4.68 1.74
CA ILE A 471 -10.56 -3.36 1.23
C ILE A 471 -11.12 -3.46 -0.19
N PHE A 472 -12.25 -2.79 -0.39
CA PHE A 472 -12.92 -2.59 -1.67
C PHE A 472 -13.73 -1.30 -1.59
N ARG A 473 -14.19 -0.77 -2.73
CA ARG A 473 -14.75 0.59 -2.77
C ARG A 473 -15.94 0.81 -1.81
N GLU A 474 -16.85 -0.15 -1.66
CA GLU A 474 -18.05 0.05 -0.85
C GLU A 474 -17.78 0.02 0.66
N VAL A 475 -16.77 -0.72 1.16
CA VAL A 475 -16.43 -0.74 2.60
C VAL A 475 -16.02 0.64 3.11
N LEU A 476 -15.51 1.50 2.23
CA LEU A 476 -15.06 2.85 2.54
C LEU A 476 -16.18 3.89 2.54
N ALA A 477 -17.44 3.50 2.32
CA ALA A 477 -18.56 4.43 2.16
C ALA A 477 -18.85 5.33 3.38
N ARG A 478 -18.29 5.00 4.57
CA ARG A 478 -18.41 5.80 5.79
C ARG A 478 -17.13 6.56 6.17
N GLU A 479 -16.07 6.42 5.39
CA GLU A 479 -14.81 7.14 5.64
C GLU A 479 -14.92 8.57 5.11
N ALA A 480 -14.67 9.56 5.96
CA ALA A 480 -14.89 10.97 5.61
C ALA A 480 -13.72 11.62 4.86
N LEU A 481 -12.48 11.16 5.09
CA LEU A 481 -11.25 11.87 4.71
C LEU A 481 -10.26 10.96 3.99
N LEU A 482 -10.72 10.32 2.92
CA LEU A 482 -9.83 9.49 2.12
C LEU A 482 -9.39 10.19 0.83
N PRO A 483 -8.15 9.91 0.38
CA PRO A 483 -7.75 10.18 -0.99
C PRO A 483 -8.74 9.55 -1.98
N LYS A 484 -8.75 10.07 -3.21
CA LYS A 484 -9.58 9.51 -4.28
C LYS A 484 -9.28 8.02 -4.44
N TRP A 485 -10.32 7.20 -4.63
CA TRP A 485 -10.18 5.74 -4.81
C TRP A 485 -9.15 5.36 -5.89
N ARG A 486 -9.01 6.15 -6.96
CA ARG A 486 -7.99 5.93 -8.01
C ARG A 486 -6.56 6.01 -7.48
N GLU A 487 -6.27 6.93 -6.56
CA GLU A 487 -4.95 7.09 -5.93
C GLU A 487 -4.67 5.90 -5.00
N LEU A 488 -5.65 5.52 -4.18
CA LEU A 488 -5.55 4.33 -3.32
C LEU A 488 -5.35 3.04 -4.13
N LEU A 489 -6.04 2.89 -5.27
CA LEU A 489 -5.91 1.72 -6.13
C LEU A 489 -4.49 1.56 -6.69
N GLN A 490 -3.82 2.67 -7.03
CA GLN A 490 -2.43 2.64 -7.48
C GLN A 490 -1.49 2.20 -6.34
N ALA A 491 -1.70 2.74 -5.14
CA ALA A 491 -0.92 2.34 -3.96
C ALA A 491 -1.15 0.86 -3.60
N PHE A 492 -2.38 0.36 -3.61
CA PHE A 492 -2.67 -1.06 -3.38
C PHE A 492 -2.03 -1.99 -4.41
N ARG A 493 -2.01 -1.61 -5.69
CA ARG A 493 -1.33 -2.39 -6.73
C ARG A 493 0.20 -2.41 -6.54
N ARG A 494 0.79 -1.33 -6.02
CA ARG A 494 2.22 -1.33 -5.64
C ARG A 494 2.47 -2.24 -4.46
N LEU A 495 1.64 -2.17 -3.41
CA LEU A 495 1.72 -3.06 -2.24
C LEU A 495 1.56 -4.53 -2.64
N GLU A 496 0.66 -4.84 -3.58
CA GLU A 496 0.51 -6.19 -4.14
C GLU A 496 1.72 -6.61 -4.99
N ALA A 497 2.29 -5.69 -5.77
CA ALA A 497 3.52 -5.94 -6.52
C ALA A 497 4.73 -6.22 -5.61
N ARG A 498 4.72 -5.69 -4.37
CA ARG A 498 5.72 -6.00 -3.33
C ARG A 498 5.41 -7.29 -2.56
N GLY A 499 4.22 -7.88 -2.74
CA GLY A 499 3.78 -9.08 -2.04
C GLY A 499 3.24 -8.86 -0.62
N GLU A 500 3.20 -7.60 -0.14
CA GLU A 500 2.68 -7.24 1.19
C GLU A 500 1.16 -7.44 1.28
N VAL A 501 0.47 -7.29 0.15
CA VAL A 501 -0.99 -7.35 0.04
C VAL A 501 -1.38 -8.33 -1.06
N ARG A 502 -2.54 -8.98 -0.91
CA ARG A 502 -3.10 -9.86 -1.93
C ARG A 502 -4.28 -9.14 -2.60
N GLY A 503 -4.23 -8.99 -3.92
CA GLY A 503 -5.39 -8.62 -4.71
C GLY A 503 -6.24 -9.86 -5.04
N GLY A 504 -7.54 -9.70 -5.22
CA GLY A 504 -8.43 -10.81 -5.57
C GLY A 504 -9.91 -10.49 -5.45
N ARG A 505 -10.73 -11.55 -5.49
CA ARG A 505 -12.15 -11.50 -5.15
C ARG A 505 -12.35 -12.29 -3.87
N PHE A 506 -12.26 -11.62 -2.73
CA PHE A 506 -12.41 -12.25 -1.42
C PHE A 506 -13.86 -12.33 -0.99
N ILE A 507 -14.69 -11.36 -1.36
CA ILE A 507 -16.09 -11.25 -0.96
C ILE A 507 -16.97 -11.25 -2.21
N SER A 508 -17.98 -12.11 -2.25
CA SER A 508 -18.94 -12.21 -3.35
C SER A 508 -20.00 -11.11 -3.28
N GLY A 509 -20.57 -10.74 -4.43
CA GLY A 509 -21.64 -9.75 -4.54
C GLY A 509 -21.18 -8.30 -4.75
N PHE A 510 -19.86 -8.04 -4.76
CA PHE A 510 -19.28 -6.71 -4.95
C PHE A 510 -18.46 -6.61 -6.23
N ILE A 511 -18.50 -5.44 -6.88
CA ILE A 511 -17.81 -5.19 -8.14
C ILE A 511 -16.51 -4.43 -7.87
N GLY A 512 -15.45 -4.78 -8.62
CA GLY A 512 -14.16 -4.10 -8.58
C GLY A 512 -13.05 -4.95 -7.96
N GLU A 513 -11.86 -4.36 -7.89
CA GLU A 513 -10.69 -4.97 -7.26
C GLU A 513 -10.81 -4.91 -5.74
N GLN A 514 -10.46 -6.02 -5.07
CA GLN A 514 -10.40 -6.11 -3.63
C GLN A 514 -8.97 -6.46 -3.22
N PHE A 515 -8.53 -5.92 -2.08
CA PHE A 515 -7.18 -6.07 -1.56
C PHE A 515 -7.23 -6.48 -0.09
N ALA A 516 -6.38 -7.41 0.34
CA ALA A 516 -6.39 -7.89 1.71
C ALA A 516 -4.98 -8.23 2.22
N LEU A 517 -4.78 -8.08 3.53
CA LEU A 517 -3.56 -8.57 4.18
C LEU A 517 -3.52 -10.11 4.13
N PRO A 518 -2.35 -10.74 3.94
CA PRO A 518 -2.22 -12.20 3.94
C PRO A 518 -2.84 -12.85 5.19
N ILE A 519 -2.56 -12.29 6.37
CA ILE A 519 -3.11 -12.79 7.64
C ILE A 519 -4.65 -12.66 7.71
N ALA A 520 -5.22 -11.62 7.10
CA ALA A 520 -6.66 -11.43 7.04
C ALA A 520 -7.30 -12.48 6.11
N VAL A 521 -6.67 -12.80 4.97
CA VAL A 521 -7.14 -13.83 4.05
C VAL A 521 -7.12 -15.22 4.70
N GLU A 522 -6.04 -15.55 5.41
CA GLU A 522 -5.92 -16.82 6.13
C GLU A 522 -6.95 -16.93 7.25
N SER A 523 -7.11 -15.88 8.05
CA SER A 523 -8.13 -15.81 9.10
C SER A 523 -9.55 -15.94 8.54
N LEU A 524 -9.85 -15.28 7.42
CA LEU A 524 -11.14 -15.36 6.75
C LEU A 524 -11.42 -16.78 6.23
N ARG A 525 -10.41 -17.45 5.66
CA ARG A 525 -10.49 -18.86 5.23
C ARG A 525 -10.71 -19.82 6.38
N ALA A 526 -10.03 -19.60 7.51
CA ALA A 526 -10.21 -20.41 8.71
C ALA A 526 -11.64 -20.28 9.25
N MET A 527 -12.16 -19.06 9.31
CA MET A 527 -13.50 -18.79 9.82
C MET A 527 -14.61 -19.36 8.93
N ARG A 528 -14.40 -19.38 7.61
CA ARG A 528 -15.35 -19.99 6.67
C ARG A 528 -15.65 -21.45 7.01
N LYS A 529 -14.71 -22.18 7.61
CA LYS A 529 -14.88 -23.58 8.03
C LYS A 529 -15.66 -23.72 9.34
N SER A 530 -15.90 -22.63 10.07
CA SER A 530 -16.60 -22.64 11.36
C SER A 530 -18.11 -22.49 11.17
N GLU A 531 -18.89 -23.33 11.85
CA GLU A 531 -20.34 -23.27 11.81
C GLU A 531 -20.89 -21.95 12.41
N PRO A 532 -22.06 -21.47 11.94
CA PRO A 532 -22.78 -20.33 12.54
C PRO A 532 -23.08 -20.58 14.01
N SER A 533 -22.84 -19.59 14.87
CA SER A 533 -22.98 -19.72 16.33
C SER A 533 -24.37 -19.27 16.82
N GLY A 534 -25.18 -18.63 15.97
CA GLY A 534 -26.45 -18.01 16.36
C GLY A 534 -26.27 -16.73 17.19
N GLU A 535 -25.03 -16.30 17.43
CA GLU A 535 -24.69 -15.17 18.29
C GLU A 535 -25.20 -13.86 17.68
N THR A 536 -25.85 -13.05 18.51
CA THR A 536 -26.32 -11.71 18.12
C THR A 536 -25.43 -10.65 18.74
N VAL A 537 -24.76 -9.86 17.91
CA VAL A 537 -23.86 -8.78 18.31
C VAL A 537 -24.48 -7.44 17.97
N THR A 538 -24.60 -6.55 18.97
CA THR A 538 -25.19 -5.21 18.78
C THR A 538 -24.10 -4.13 18.89
N VAL A 539 -24.02 -3.29 17.86
CA VAL A 539 -23.06 -2.18 17.76
C VAL A 539 -23.80 -0.85 17.66
N SER A 540 -23.13 0.24 18.02
CA SER A 540 -23.68 1.57 17.78
C SER A 540 -23.73 1.88 16.28
N ALA A 541 -24.73 2.65 15.87
CA ALA A 541 -24.81 3.16 14.50
C ALA A 541 -23.64 4.11 14.18
N ALA A 542 -23.01 4.71 15.19
CA ALA A 542 -21.82 5.54 15.03
C ALA A 542 -20.51 4.74 14.87
N ASP A 543 -20.55 3.41 15.02
CA ASP A 543 -19.40 2.53 14.88
C ASP A 543 -19.06 2.29 13.38
N PRO A 544 -17.78 2.13 13.01
CA PRO A 544 -17.40 1.78 11.63
C PRO A 544 -18.02 0.47 11.13
N LEU A 545 -18.42 -0.42 12.04
CA LEU A 545 -19.08 -1.68 11.70
C LEU A 545 -20.56 -1.53 11.28
N ASN A 546 -21.11 -0.32 11.29
CA ASN A 546 -22.45 -0.04 10.74
C ASN A 546 -22.46 -0.16 9.20
N LEU A 547 -22.42 -1.38 8.68
CA LEU A 547 -22.33 -1.66 7.25
C LEU A 547 -23.64 -2.21 6.66
N VAL A 548 -24.75 -1.99 7.37
CA VAL A 548 -26.11 -2.33 6.90
C VAL A 548 -26.55 -1.36 5.80
N GLY A 549 -27.10 -1.91 4.72
CA GLY A 549 -27.41 -1.17 3.50
C GLY A 549 -26.19 -0.77 2.68
N ILE A 550 -25.00 -1.30 3.03
CA ILE A 550 -23.74 -1.09 2.30
C ILE A 550 -23.18 -2.44 1.88
N ILE A 551 -22.84 -3.29 2.86
CA ILE A 551 -22.30 -4.63 2.64
C ILE A 551 -23.39 -5.67 2.88
N VAL A 552 -24.12 -5.54 4.00
CA VAL A 552 -25.21 -6.46 4.32
C VAL A 552 -26.52 -5.85 3.84
N PRO A 553 -27.42 -6.64 3.22
CA PRO A 553 -28.75 -6.19 2.86
C PRO A 553 -29.50 -5.60 4.07
N GLY A 554 -30.26 -4.52 3.84
CA GLY A 554 -31.06 -3.84 4.86
C GLY A 554 -31.20 -2.35 4.60
N GLU A 555 -32.05 -1.67 5.36
CA GLU A 555 -32.19 -0.21 5.29
C GLU A 555 -30.94 0.48 5.87
N ARG A 556 -30.45 1.52 5.19
CA ARG A 556 -29.23 2.21 5.60
C ARG A 556 -29.46 2.97 6.90
N VAL A 557 -28.80 2.53 7.97
CA VAL A 557 -28.89 3.17 9.30
C VAL A 557 -27.99 4.40 9.36
N PRO A 558 -28.50 5.60 9.71
CA PRO A 558 -27.67 6.80 9.83
C PRO A 558 -26.73 6.73 11.04
N ALA A 559 -25.50 7.22 10.89
CA ALA A 559 -24.47 7.17 11.93
C ALA A 559 -24.68 8.26 12.99
N ILE A 560 -25.66 8.06 13.87
CA ILE A 560 -26.03 8.97 14.95
C ILE A 560 -25.85 8.23 16.28
N SER A 561 -25.30 8.91 17.30
CA SER A 561 -25.17 8.35 18.66
C SER A 561 -26.54 7.97 19.24
N GLY A 562 -26.59 6.86 19.98
CA GLY A 562 -27.82 6.34 20.59
C GLY A 562 -28.69 5.46 19.68
N ARG A 563 -28.38 5.33 18.38
CA ARG A 563 -28.95 4.28 17.52
C ARG A 563 -28.03 3.06 17.50
N PHE A 564 -28.62 1.88 17.30
CA PHE A 564 -27.89 0.62 17.32
C PHE A 564 -28.26 -0.26 16.13
N VAL A 565 -27.34 -1.15 15.77
CA VAL A 565 -27.51 -2.15 14.71
C VAL A 565 -27.12 -3.51 15.26
N SER A 566 -27.94 -4.52 15.00
CA SER A 566 -27.74 -5.88 15.49
C SER A 566 -27.43 -6.83 14.33
N PHE A 567 -26.44 -7.69 14.52
CA PHE A 567 -26.02 -8.70 13.57
C PHE A 567 -26.15 -10.08 14.18
N ARG A 568 -26.82 -11.02 13.50
CA ARG A 568 -26.85 -12.44 13.85
C ARG A 568 -26.06 -13.21 12.81
N ASP A 569 -24.95 -13.81 13.21
CA ASP A 569 -23.98 -14.46 12.31
C ASP A 569 -23.58 -13.59 11.09
N GLY A 570 -23.52 -12.27 11.29
CA GLY A 570 -23.16 -11.29 10.27
C GLY A 570 -24.30 -10.85 9.34
N ALA A 571 -25.49 -11.44 9.44
CA ALA A 571 -26.70 -10.91 8.81
C ALA A 571 -27.32 -9.82 9.70
N ALA A 572 -27.83 -8.75 9.09
CA ALA A 572 -28.51 -7.67 9.81
C ALA A 572 -29.86 -8.19 10.31
N VAL A 573 -30.18 -7.92 11.57
CA VAL A 573 -31.46 -8.28 12.19
C VAL A 573 -32.06 -7.01 12.78
N GLU A 574 -33.37 -6.84 12.64
CA GLU A 574 -34.10 -5.77 13.32
C GLU A 574 -33.92 -5.92 14.83
N SER A 575 -33.51 -4.84 15.50
CA SER A 575 -33.22 -4.93 16.93
C SER A 575 -34.50 -5.15 17.73
N GLU A 576 -34.51 -6.13 18.63
CA GLU A 576 -35.60 -6.33 19.62
C GLU A 576 -35.78 -5.11 20.54
N SER A 577 -34.81 -4.19 20.57
CA SER A 577 -34.94 -2.90 21.27
C SER A 577 -35.86 -1.91 20.56
N SER A 578 -36.06 -2.05 19.25
CA SER A 578 -37.01 -1.21 18.49
C SER A 578 -38.46 -1.56 18.86
N SER A 579 -38.77 -2.83 19.09
CA SER A 579 -40.11 -3.27 19.53
C SER A 579 -40.41 -2.86 20.98
N LEU A 580 -39.42 -2.85 21.89
CA LEU A 580 -39.60 -2.35 23.26
C LEU A 580 -39.75 -0.82 23.33
N GLN A 581 -39.03 -0.05 22.50
CA GLN A 581 -39.19 1.41 22.43
C GLN A 581 -40.49 1.83 21.73
N LEU A 582 -40.93 1.10 20.68
CA LEU A 582 -42.25 1.33 20.07
C LEU A 582 -43.39 0.97 21.02
N MET A 583 -43.28 -0.11 21.81
CA MET A 583 -44.31 -0.46 22.79
C MET A 583 -44.35 0.50 24.00
N ALA A 584 -43.22 1.13 24.35
CA ALA A 584 -43.17 2.16 25.39
C ALA A 584 -43.69 3.54 24.92
N ALA A 585 -43.79 3.78 23.60
CA ALA A 585 -44.35 5.00 23.03
C ALA A 585 -45.87 4.91 22.76
N VAL A 586 -46.47 3.71 22.90
CA VAL A 586 -47.90 3.43 22.71
C VAL A 586 -48.63 3.24 24.07
N ARG A 587 -47.94 3.42 25.19
CA ARG A 587 -48.51 3.57 26.54
C ARG A 587 -48.15 4.95 27.09
#